data_AF-A0A2V8M9J2-F1
#
_entry.id   AF-A0A2V8M9J2-F1
#
_cell.length_a   1.000
_cell.length_b   1.000
_cell.length_c   1.000
_cell.angle_alpha   90.00
_cell.angle_beta   90.00
_cell.angle_gamma   90.00
#
_symmetry.space_group_name_H-M   'P 1'
#
loop_
_entity.id
_entity.type
_entity.pdbx_description
1 polymer ?
#
loop_
_entity_poly.entity_id
_entity_poly.type
_entity_poly.pdbx_seq_one_letter_code
_entity_poly.pdbx_strand_id
1 'polypeptide(L)'
;SNELIFMTHSLPVSRGIFASIYTETKREISAAEARAMFADFYRDSFFVRLVDGSPDINWVKTTNFCDVGFAARGRQLVVFTALDNLVKGAAGQAVENMNLMFGLDEKTGLMLTGSNP
;
A
#
# COMPACT_ATOMS: atom_id res chain seq x y z
N SER A 1 23.72 -6.57 7.63
CA SER A 1 22.86 -6.09 8.71
C SER A 1 21.47 -5.90 8.12
N ASN A 2 20.43 -6.56 8.63
CA ASN A 2 19.04 -6.33 8.22
C ASN A 2 18.41 -5.33 9.21
N GLU A 3 18.94 -4.11 9.24
CA GLU A 3 18.50 -3.06 10.13
C GLU A 3 17.39 -2.23 9.46
N LEU A 4 16.27 -2.03 10.16
CA LEU A 4 15.16 -1.19 9.71
C LEU A 4 15.19 0.12 10.49
N ILE A 5 15.42 1.22 9.77
CA ILE A 5 15.28 2.57 10.31
C ILE A 5 13.87 3.05 9.98
N PHE A 6 13.06 3.29 11.01
CA PHE A 6 11.69 3.78 10.87
C PHE A 6 11.59 5.21 11.41
N MET A 7 11.17 6.14 10.56
CA MET A 7 10.97 7.54 10.91
C MET A 7 9.60 8.01 10.46
N THR A 8 8.88 8.70 11.34
CA THR A 8 7.51 9.17 11.10
C THR A 8 7.44 10.68 11.06
N HIS A 9 6.57 11.21 10.21
CA HIS A 9 6.25 12.63 10.15
C HIS A 9 4.72 12.79 10.19
N SER A 10 4.22 13.65 11.07
CA SER A 10 2.79 13.99 11.11
C SER A 10 2.51 15.10 10.09
N LEU A 11 1.65 14.80 9.12
CA LEU A 11 1.19 15.79 8.14
C LEU A 11 -0.05 16.53 8.66
N PRO A 12 -0.30 17.79 8.26
CA PRO A 12 -1.51 18.53 8.61
C PRO A 12 -2.72 18.07 7.76
N VAL A 13 -3.01 16.78 7.76
CA VAL A 13 -4.12 16.14 7.04
C VAL A 13 -4.93 15.29 8.01
N SER A 14 -6.24 15.14 7.77
CA SER A 14 -7.13 14.41 8.69
C SER A 14 -7.02 12.89 8.57
N ARG A 15 -6.61 12.38 7.41
CA ARG A 15 -6.51 10.95 7.10
C ARG A 15 -5.40 10.71 6.09
N GLY A 16 -4.78 9.54 6.20
CA GLY A 16 -3.78 9.04 5.26
C GLY A 16 -2.45 8.73 5.93
N ILE A 17 -1.84 7.62 5.52
CA ILE A 17 -0.42 7.33 5.73
C ILE A 17 0.21 7.20 4.35
N PHE A 18 1.35 7.88 4.17
CA PHE A 18 2.25 7.67 3.05
C PHE A 18 3.59 7.17 3.58
N ALA A 19 4.14 6.11 2.98
CA ALA A 19 5.44 5.58 3.33
C ALA A 19 6.36 5.53 2.10
N SER A 20 7.60 5.98 2.28
CA SER A 20 8.69 5.81 1.33
C SER A 20 9.71 4.84 1.92
N ILE A 21 9.83 3.65 1.32
CA ILE A 21 10.69 2.58 1.82
C ILE A 21 11.88 2.45 0.89
N TYR A 22 13.06 2.79 1.39
CA TYR A 22 14.31 2.71 0.64
C TYR A 22 15.01 1.39 0.94
N THR A 23 15.43 0.69 -0.09
CA THR A 23 16.21 -0.55 0.04
C THR A 23 17.29 -0.64 -1.02
N GLU A 24 18.42 -1.23 -0.65
CA GLU A 24 19.50 -1.54 -1.57
C GLU A 24 19.40 -3.01 -2.00
N THR A 25 19.24 -3.25 -3.28
CA THR A 25 19.07 -4.58 -3.85
C THR A 25 20.44 -5.22 -4.14
N LYS A 26 20.50 -6.55 -4.09
CA LYS A 26 21.75 -7.31 -4.35
C LYS A 26 22.27 -7.15 -5.79
N ARG A 27 21.36 -6.90 -6.72
CA ARG A 27 21.62 -6.58 -8.13
C ARG A 27 20.76 -5.41 -8.52
N GLU A 28 21.04 -4.77 -9.65
CA GLU A 28 20.13 -3.78 -10.21
C GLU A 28 18.78 -4.45 -10.54
N ILE A 29 17.68 -3.81 -10.15
CA ILE A 29 16.31 -4.24 -10.40
C ILE A 29 15.58 -3.01 -10.95
N SER A 30 14.87 -3.16 -12.07
CA SER A 30 14.06 -2.08 -12.62
C SER A 30 12.76 -1.92 -11.84
N ALA A 31 12.14 -0.73 -11.89
CA ALA A 31 10.82 -0.53 -11.29
C ALA A 31 9.76 -1.47 -11.87
N ALA A 32 9.87 -1.83 -13.16
CA ALA A 32 9.00 -2.80 -13.82
C ALA A 32 9.19 -4.23 -13.28
N GLU A 33 10.43 -4.65 -13.04
CA GLU A 33 10.72 -5.94 -12.39
C GLU A 33 10.14 -5.97 -10.96
N ALA A 34 10.34 -4.91 -10.17
CA ALA A 34 9.78 -4.83 -8.82
C ALA A 34 8.24 -4.88 -8.84
N ARG A 35 7.62 -4.15 -9.76
CA ARG A 35 6.17 -4.19 -9.99
C ARG A 35 5.70 -5.61 -10.32
N ALA A 36 6.40 -6.33 -11.19
CA ALA A 36 6.04 -7.70 -11.56
C ALA A 36 6.15 -8.67 -10.37
N MET A 37 7.19 -8.54 -9.53
CA MET A 37 7.33 -9.34 -8.30
C MET A 37 6.18 -9.08 -7.32
N PHE A 38 5.81 -7.82 -7.12
CA PHE A 38 4.69 -7.46 -6.25
C PHE A 38 3.34 -7.87 -6.85
N ALA A 39 3.18 -7.84 -8.17
CA ALA A 39 1.97 -8.28 -8.85
C ALA A 39 1.75 -9.78 -8.65
N ASP A 40 2.80 -10.59 -8.75
CA ASP A 40 2.74 -12.02 -8.47
C ASP A 40 2.41 -12.31 -6.99
N PHE A 41 3.05 -11.58 -6.07
CA PHE A 41 2.84 -11.74 -4.64
C PHE A 41 1.42 -11.35 -4.20
N TYR A 42 0.91 -10.21 -4.68
CA TYR A 42 -0.40 -9.68 -4.32
C TYR A 42 -1.52 -10.08 -5.30
N ARG A 43 -1.30 -11.08 -6.17
CA ARG A 43 -2.27 -11.46 -7.23
C ARG A 43 -3.67 -11.77 -6.70
N ASP A 44 -3.75 -12.30 -5.47
CA ASP A 44 -5.00 -12.72 -4.81
C ASP A 44 -5.45 -11.69 -3.75
N SER A 45 -4.81 -10.52 -3.68
CA SER A 45 -5.10 -9.49 -2.67
C SER A 45 -5.92 -8.35 -3.29
N PHE A 46 -7.24 -8.43 -3.18
CA PHE A 46 -8.16 -7.47 -3.82
C PHE A 46 -7.90 -6.01 -3.41
N PHE A 47 -7.59 -5.78 -2.13
CA PHE A 47 -7.40 -4.43 -1.59
C PHE A 47 -5.99 -3.82 -1.83
N VAL A 48 -5.12 -4.49 -2.59
CA VAL A 48 -3.81 -3.95 -2.96
C VAL A 48 -3.80 -3.56 -4.43
N ARG A 49 -3.50 -2.30 -4.73
CA ARG A 49 -3.41 -1.80 -6.11
C ARG A 49 -1.98 -1.37 -6.42
N LEU A 50 -1.45 -1.84 -7.55
CA LEU A 50 -0.15 -1.38 -8.04
C LEU A 50 -0.36 -0.19 -8.98
N VAL A 51 0.13 0.98 -8.60
CA VAL A 51 -0.01 2.23 -9.37
C VAL A 51 1.27 2.57 -10.12
N ASP A 52 1.16 3.35 -11.18
CA ASP A 52 2.33 3.87 -11.88
C ASP A 52 2.86 5.11 -11.14
N GLY A 53 4.17 5.17 -10.92
CA GLY A 53 4.79 6.28 -10.19
C GLY A 53 4.50 6.27 -8.68
N SER A 54 4.22 7.44 -8.12
CA SER A 54 3.92 7.61 -6.68
C SER A 54 2.41 7.54 -6.44
N PRO A 55 1.95 6.81 -5.41
CA PRO A 55 0.55 6.88 -4.97
C PRO A 55 0.24 8.23 -4.31
N ASP A 56 -1.05 8.51 -4.10
CA ASP A 56 -1.55 9.70 -3.42
C ASP A 56 -2.52 9.29 -2.29
N ILE A 57 -2.36 9.88 -1.10
CA ILE A 57 -3.22 9.62 0.06
C ILE A 57 -4.68 10.00 -0.19
N ASN A 58 -4.96 10.92 -1.11
CA ASN A 58 -6.31 11.32 -1.46
C ASN A 58 -7.05 10.23 -2.24
N TRP A 59 -6.36 9.44 -3.07
CA TRP A 59 -6.98 8.38 -3.88
C TRP A 59 -7.47 7.19 -3.06
N VAL A 60 -6.86 6.96 -1.90
CA VAL A 60 -7.16 5.84 -0.97
C VAL A 60 -7.99 6.27 0.22
N LYS A 61 -8.19 7.57 0.42
CA LYS A 61 -8.96 8.15 1.53
C LYS A 61 -10.36 7.53 1.60
N THR A 62 -10.79 7.19 2.81
CA THR A 62 -12.06 6.52 3.14
C THR A 62 -12.28 5.17 2.45
N THR A 63 -11.25 4.57 1.86
CA THR A 63 -11.32 3.24 1.25
C THR A 63 -10.51 2.22 2.04
N ASN A 64 -10.76 0.94 1.77
CA ASN A 64 -9.94 -0.13 2.28
C ASN A 64 -8.74 -0.48 1.37
N PHE A 65 -8.44 0.35 0.36
CA PHE A 65 -7.32 0.10 -0.55
C PHE A 65 -5.97 0.56 0.01
N CYS A 66 -4.91 -0.16 -0.37
CA CYS A 66 -3.52 0.24 -0.24
C CYS A 66 -2.91 0.33 -1.64
N ASP A 67 -2.42 1.51 -2.00
CA ASP A 67 -1.77 1.75 -3.29
C ASP A 67 -0.25 1.63 -3.13
N VAL A 68 0.39 0.90 -4.05
CA VAL A 68 1.84 0.64 -4.03
C VAL A 68 2.45 1.07 -5.35
N GLY A 69 3.53 1.86 -5.28
CA GLY A 69 4.29 2.37 -6.41
C GLY A 69 5.79 2.11 -6.26
N PHE A 70 6.54 2.23 -7.36
CA PHE A 70 7.97 1.88 -7.39
C PHE A 70 8.80 2.91 -8.16
N ALA A 71 9.99 3.19 -7.65
CA ALA A 71 11.06 3.87 -8.39
C ALA A 71 12.38 3.13 -8.16
N ALA A 72 13.23 3.06 -9.19
CA ALA A 72 14.53 2.39 -9.10
C ALA A 72 15.63 3.19 -9.79
N ARG A 73 16.83 3.18 -9.20
CA ARG A 73 18.03 3.78 -9.78
C ARG A 73 19.27 2.98 -9.35
N GLY A 74 19.95 2.35 -10.30
CA GLY A 74 21.05 1.43 -10.01
C GLY A 74 20.59 0.29 -9.10
N ARG A 75 21.23 0.13 -7.94
CA ARG A 75 20.84 -0.84 -6.90
C ARG A 75 19.88 -0.29 -5.85
N GLN A 76 19.42 0.96 -5.98
CA GLN A 76 18.45 1.52 -5.04
C GLN A 76 17.03 1.31 -5.56
N LEU A 77 16.20 0.67 -4.76
CA LEU A 77 14.76 0.54 -4.97
C LEU A 77 14.04 1.38 -3.91
N VAL A 78 13.04 2.13 -4.35
CA VAL A 78 12.10 2.85 -3.49
C VAL A 78 10.71 2.28 -3.73
N VAL A 79 10.09 1.80 -2.65
CA VAL A 79 8.68 1.40 -2.64
C VAL A 79 7.88 2.51 -1.96
N PHE A 80 6.87 3.01 -2.65
CA PHE A 80 5.93 3.98 -2.10
C PHE A 80 4.62 3.29 -1.76
N THR A 81 4.02 3.63 -0.62
CA THR A 81 2.69 3.12 -0.26
C THR A 81 1.80 4.23 0.25
N ALA A 82 0.52 4.22 -0.11
CA ALA A 82 -0.51 5.09 0.49
C ALA A 82 -1.72 4.27 0.95
N LEU A 83 -2.25 4.57 2.14
CA LEU A 83 -3.51 4.01 2.64
C LEU A 83 -4.25 5.00 3.54
N ASP A 84 -5.56 4.78 3.76
CA ASP A 84 -6.30 5.45 4.83
C ASP A 84 -5.97 4.82 6.19
N ASN A 85 -5.42 5.60 7.11
CA ASN A 85 -4.94 5.13 8.41
C ASN A 85 -6.04 4.64 9.36
N LEU A 86 -7.29 5.05 9.14
CA LEU A 86 -8.42 4.65 9.98
C LEU A 86 -9.22 3.50 9.35
N VAL A 87 -9.20 3.37 8.02
CA VAL A 87 -9.84 2.26 7.29
C VAL A 87 -8.84 1.13 7.08
N LYS A 88 -8.09 1.10 5.98
CA LYS A 88 -7.13 0.01 5.70
C LYS A 88 -6.02 -0.09 6.75
N GLY A 89 -5.67 1.01 7.41
CA GLY A 89 -4.69 1.03 8.49
C GLY A 89 -5.23 0.54 9.85
N ALA A 90 -6.55 0.40 10.01
CA ALA A 90 -7.17 0.00 11.28
C ALA A 90 -8.50 -0.75 11.10
N ALA A 91 -9.64 -0.05 11.13
CA ALA A 91 -10.96 -0.68 11.27
C ALA A 91 -11.38 -1.50 10.03
N GLY A 92 -11.04 -1.03 8.83
CA GLY A 92 -11.29 -1.75 7.59
C GLY A 92 -10.56 -3.08 7.53
N GLN A 93 -9.28 -3.10 7.91
CA GLN A 93 -8.49 -4.33 8.01
C GLN A 93 -9.06 -5.30 9.06
N ALA A 94 -9.59 -4.79 10.18
CA ALA A 94 -10.24 -5.61 11.19
C ALA A 94 -11.51 -6.29 10.65
N VAL A 95 -12.32 -5.56 9.88
CA VAL A 95 -13.51 -6.10 9.21
C VAL A 95 -13.12 -7.10 8.12
N GLU A 96 -12.06 -6.84 7.36
CA GLU A 96 -11.54 -7.77 6.33
C GLU A 96 -11.12 -9.11 6.96
N ASN A 97 -10.36 -9.05 8.07
CA ASN A 97 -9.99 -10.23 8.85
C ASN A 97 -11.23 -10.96 9.39
N MET A 98 -12.21 -10.22 9.92
CA MET A 98 -13.47 -10.80 10.39
C MET A 98 -14.21 -11.52 9.26
N ASN A 99 -14.34 -10.90 8.08
CA ASN A 99 -14.99 -11.53 6.93
C ASN A 99 -14.35 -12.89 6.62
N LEU A 100 -13.02 -12.94 6.55
CA LEU A 100 -12.28 -14.18 6.32
C LEU A 100 -12.51 -15.22 7.44
N MET A 101 -12.46 -14.80 8.70
CA MET A 101 -12.69 -15.69 9.86
C MET A 101 -14.07 -16.34 9.86
N PHE A 102 -15.09 -15.63 9.36
CA PHE A 102 -16.47 -16.11 9.30
C PHE A 102 -16.85 -16.71 7.93
N GLY A 103 -15.88 -16.89 7.02
CA GLY A 103 -16.12 -17.46 5.69
C GLY A 103 -16.94 -16.58 4.74
N LEU A 104 -16.96 -15.27 5.01
CA LEU A 104 -17.58 -14.27 4.13
C LEU A 104 -16.60 -13.84 3.02
N ASP A 105 -17.11 -13.24 1.96
CA ASP A 105 -16.28 -12.58 0.96
C ASP A 105 -15.51 -11.42 1.62
N GLU A 106 -14.19 -11.35 1.41
CA GLU A 106 -13.29 -10.38 2.07
C GLU A 106 -13.74 -8.92 1.88
N LYS A 107 -14.43 -8.62 0.78
CA LYS A 107 -14.89 -7.27 0.42
C LYS A 107 -16.17 -6.86 1.12
N THR A 108 -16.82 -7.78 1.85
CA THR A 108 -18.12 -7.55 2.48
C THR A 108 -18.06 -6.32 3.40
N GLY A 109 -18.85 -5.28 3.10
CA GLY A 109 -18.87 -4.02 3.86
C GLY A 109 -17.68 -3.08 3.64
N LEU A 110 -16.76 -3.37 2.72
CA LEU A 110 -15.50 -2.65 2.52
C LEU A 110 -15.34 -2.00 1.14
N MET A 111 -16.40 -2.04 0.32
CA MET A 111 -16.42 -1.47 -1.04
C MET A 111 -16.85 0.01 -1.08
N LEU A 112 -16.50 0.78 -0.05
CA LEU A 112 -16.74 2.23 -0.05
C LEU A 112 -15.94 2.90 -1.17
N THR A 113 -16.60 3.72 -1.98
CA THR A 113 -15.94 4.50 -3.04
C THR A 113 -15.12 5.62 -2.43
N GLY A 114 -13.85 5.72 -2.84
CA GLY A 114 -13.02 6.87 -2.52
C GLY A 114 -13.55 8.15 -3.17
N SER A 115 -13.12 9.29 -2.66
CA SER A 115 -13.41 10.60 -3.26
C SER A 115 -12.20 11.09 -4.05
N ASN A 116 -12.39 11.51 -5.29
CA ASN A 116 -11.41 12.28 -6.07
C ASN A 116 -12.02 13.67 -6.30
N PRO A 117 -11.34 14.79 -5.97
CA PRO A 117 -11.85 16.13 -6.25
C PRO A 117 -12.17 16.37 -7.73
#